data_AF-A0ABD3QV91-F1
#
_entry.id   AF-A0ABD3QV91-F1
#
_cell.length_a   1.000
_cell.length_b   1.000
_cell.length_c   1.000
_cell.angle_alpha   90.00
_cell.angle_beta   90.00
_cell.angle_gamma   90.00
#
_symmetry.space_group_name_H-M   'P 1'
#
loop_
_entity.id
_entity.type
_entity.pdbx_description
1 polymer ?
#
loop_
_entity_poly.entity_id
_entity_poly.type
_entity_poly.pdbx_seq_one_letter_code
_entity_poly.pdbx_strand_id
1 'polypeptide(L)'
;MQGIVKLLLATGPPPSSSKSGPPTFKLVPVFAFAMIDEDKFGNGIGWDANGILLSLLGKYSFDERRRQMGIGIDDVFLFSSNVTKFVPRFMADGMGLGKRPEDFIGGSTKMPEFTMIGASEKAMVARGGSGGIAIWTRLEKDIRPAAYRKKDSM
;
A
#
# COMPACT_ATOMS: atom_id res chain seq x y z
N MET A 1 -8.18 -4.03 15.71
CA MET A 1 -9.26 -3.98 14.70
C MET A 1 -8.75 -4.71 13.46
N GLN A 2 -9.35 -5.83 13.08
CA GLN A 2 -8.94 -6.60 11.89
C GLN A 2 -9.87 -6.28 10.71
N GLY A 3 -9.31 -5.87 9.57
CA GLY A 3 -10.09 -5.60 8.36
C GLY A 3 -9.24 -5.18 7.15
N ILE A 4 -9.82 -5.35 5.97
CA ILE A 4 -9.20 -5.06 4.67
C ILE A 4 -10.01 -3.96 4.02
N VAL A 5 -9.35 -3.03 3.34
CA VAL A 5 -9.94 -1.75 2.98
C VAL A 5 -9.59 -1.37 1.52
N LYS A 6 -10.54 -0.90 0.70
CA LYS A 6 -10.40 -0.58 -0.74
C LYS A 6 -10.19 0.91 -0.98
N LEU A 7 -9.07 1.30 -1.60
CA LEU A 7 -8.74 2.67 -1.99
C LEU A 7 -9.58 3.11 -3.20
N LEU A 8 -10.34 4.18 -3.03
CA LEU A 8 -10.96 4.93 -4.13
C LEU A 8 -10.03 6.10 -4.50
N LEU A 9 -9.20 5.89 -5.53
CA LEU A 9 -8.37 6.87 -6.29
C LEU A 9 -7.92 8.17 -5.59
N ALA A 10 -6.59 8.34 -5.45
CA ALA A 10 -5.95 9.64 -5.30
C ALA A 10 -5.03 9.90 -6.49
N THR A 11 -5.56 10.51 -7.55
CA THR A 11 -4.72 11.13 -8.59
C THR A 11 -5.04 12.61 -8.65
N GLY A 12 -4.04 13.46 -8.41
CA GLY A 12 -4.14 14.88 -8.71
C GLY A 12 -4.48 15.13 -10.19
N PRO A 13 -4.82 16.37 -10.57
CA PRO A 13 -5.23 16.67 -11.94
C PRO A 13 -4.10 16.32 -12.92
N PRO A 14 -4.43 15.78 -14.11
CA PRO A 14 -3.43 15.51 -15.14
C PRO A 14 -2.76 16.82 -15.58
N PRO A 15 -1.46 16.80 -15.93
CA PRO A 15 -0.78 17.99 -16.42
C PRO A 15 -1.41 18.48 -17.73
N SER A 16 -1.71 19.78 -17.80
CA SER A 16 -2.34 20.41 -18.96
C SER A 16 -1.34 20.67 -20.08
N SER A 17 -0.75 19.62 -20.66
CA SER A 17 -0.05 19.73 -21.95
C SER A 17 0.36 18.36 -22.49
N SER A 18 -0.56 17.69 -23.20
CA SER A 18 -0.13 16.85 -24.32
C SER A 18 -1.22 16.85 -25.40
N LYS A 19 -0.84 17.34 -26.58
CA LYS A 19 -1.61 17.25 -27.82
C LYS A 19 -1.46 15.84 -28.40
N SER A 20 -1.96 14.83 -27.71
CA SER A 20 -2.11 13.48 -28.26
C SER A 20 -3.44 12.94 -27.76
N GLY A 21 -4.24 12.40 -28.68
CA GLY A 21 -5.60 11.92 -28.42
C GLY A 21 -5.72 10.96 -27.23
N PRO A 22 -6.95 10.67 -26.77
CA PRO A 22 -7.18 9.89 -25.57
C PRO A 22 -6.43 8.56 -25.69
N PRO A 23 -5.54 8.23 -24.75
CA PRO A 23 -4.77 7.02 -24.86
C PRO A 23 -5.73 5.82 -24.81
N THR A 24 -5.55 4.89 -25.75
CA THR A 24 -6.38 3.70 -25.95
C THR A 24 -6.18 2.63 -24.86
N PHE A 25 -5.96 3.04 -23.61
CA PHE A 25 -5.89 2.11 -22.50
C PHE A 25 -7.31 1.77 -22.06
N LYS A 26 -7.71 0.52 -22.25
CA LYS A 26 -8.90 -0.01 -21.58
C LYS A 26 -8.70 0.17 -20.07
N LEU A 27 -9.66 0.83 -19.42
CA LEU A 27 -9.74 0.90 -17.96
C LEU A 27 -9.85 -0.54 -17.44
N VAL A 28 -8.73 -1.13 -17.04
CA VAL A 28 -8.74 -2.32 -16.20
C VAL A 28 -9.26 -1.86 -14.84
N PRO A 29 -10.31 -2.47 -14.27
CA PRO A 29 -10.83 -2.09 -12.97
C PRO A 29 -9.85 -2.53 -11.87
N VAL A 30 -8.72 -1.84 -11.77
CA VAL A 30 -7.75 -2.06 -10.71
C VAL A 30 -8.25 -1.33 -9.48
N PHE A 31 -8.32 -2.02 -8.34
CA PHE A 31 -8.52 -1.40 -7.04
C PHE A 31 -7.24 -1.48 -6.24
N ALA A 32 -6.93 -0.41 -5.52
CA ALA A 32 -5.91 -0.46 -4.49
C ALA A 32 -6.54 -0.91 -3.16
N PHE A 33 -5.76 -1.53 -2.30
CA PHE A 33 -6.23 -1.95 -0.98
C PHE A 33 -5.21 -1.61 0.10
N ALA A 34 -5.68 -1.52 1.34
CA ALA A 34 -4.86 -1.55 2.54
C ALA A 34 -5.35 -2.66 3.47
N MET A 35 -4.43 -3.24 4.23
CA MET A 35 -4.70 -4.21 5.27
C MET A 35 -3.94 -3.79 6.51
N ILE A 36 -4.58 -3.85 7.67
CA ILE A 36 -3.93 -3.56 8.94
C ILE A 36 -4.30 -4.69 9.89
N ASP A 37 -3.28 -5.32 10.47
CA ASP A 37 -3.42 -6.22 11.60
C ASP A 37 -2.67 -5.65 12.82
N GLU A 38 -2.29 -6.49 13.78
CA GLU A 38 -1.68 -6.04 15.03
C GLU A 38 -0.24 -5.54 14.84
N ASP A 39 0.49 -6.03 13.84
CA ASP A 39 1.91 -5.73 13.66
C ASP A 39 2.28 -5.27 12.25
N LYS A 40 1.41 -5.49 11.26
CA LYS A 40 1.70 -5.27 9.84
C LYS A 40 0.67 -4.40 9.15
N PHE A 41 1.21 -3.63 8.22
CA PHE A 41 0.47 -2.89 7.22
C PHE A 41 0.73 -3.51 5.85
N GLY A 42 -0.34 -3.86 5.16
CA GLY A 42 -0.34 -4.35 3.80
C GLY A 42 -0.92 -3.33 2.85
N ASN A 43 -0.35 -3.20 1.64
CA ASN A 43 -0.87 -2.32 0.59
C ASN A 43 -0.65 -2.95 -0.77
N GLY A 44 -1.51 -2.69 -1.74
CA GLY A 44 -1.33 -3.26 -3.05
C GLY A 44 -2.41 -2.90 -4.04
N ILE A 45 -2.37 -3.58 -5.18
CA ILE A 45 -3.32 -3.43 -6.26
C ILE A 45 -3.79 -4.80 -6.77
N GLY A 46 -5.06 -4.90 -7.12
CA GLY A 46 -5.66 -6.09 -7.72
C GLY A 46 -6.75 -5.71 -8.72
N TRP A 47 -7.19 -6.65 -9.54
CA TRP A 47 -8.35 -6.46 -10.41
C TRP A 47 -9.66 -6.85 -9.73
N ASP A 48 -9.62 -7.80 -8.78
CA ASP A 48 -10.73 -8.14 -7.88
C ASP A 48 -10.24 -8.78 -6.56
N ALA A 49 -11.16 -9.13 -5.66
CA ALA A 49 -10.84 -9.71 -4.35
C ALA A 49 -10.16 -11.09 -4.39
N ASN A 50 -10.12 -11.75 -5.54
CA ASN A 50 -9.44 -13.03 -5.80
C ASN A 50 -8.12 -12.84 -6.56
N GLY A 51 -7.96 -11.70 -7.22
CA GLY A 51 -6.90 -11.44 -8.17
C GLY A 51 -6.05 -10.23 -7.79
N ILE A 52 -5.03 -10.48 -6.97
CA ILE A 52 -4.09 -9.45 -6.51
C ILE A 52 -2.82 -9.50 -7.36
N LEU A 53 -2.46 -8.36 -7.93
CA LEU A 53 -1.31 -8.20 -8.83
C LEU A 53 -0.03 -8.00 -8.03
N LEU A 54 -0.06 -7.00 -7.13
CA LEU A 54 1.07 -6.56 -6.33
C LEU A 54 0.58 -6.39 -4.91
N SER A 55 1.33 -6.94 -3.97
CA SER A 55 1.14 -6.70 -2.54
C SER A 55 2.48 -6.36 -1.90
N LEU A 56 2.47 -5.35 -1.05
CA LEU A 56 3.53 -4.96 -0.16
C LEU A 56 3.06 -5.28 1.26
N LEU A 57 3.93 -5.86 2.06
CA LEU A 57 3.65 -6.16 3.46
C LEU A 57 4.86 -5.76 4.30
N GLY A 58 4.63 -5.12 5.43
CA GLY A 58 5.70 -4.83 6.36
C GLY A 58 5.18 -4.35 7.70
N LYS A 59 6.09 -4.25 8.66
CA LYS A 59 5.75 -3.69 9.97
C LYS A 59 5.33 -2.23 9.87
N TYR A 60 4.45 -1.82 10.78
CA TYR A 60 4.11 -0.41 10.96
C TYR A 60 4.42 0.05 12.39
N SER A 61 4.56 1.36 12.55
CA SER A 61 4.65 2.04 13.84
C SER A 61 3.60 3.14 13.90
N PHE A 62 2.99 3.36 15.07
CA PHE A 62 2.00 4.43 15.26
C PHE A 62 2.45 5.42 16.33
N ASP A 63 2.61 6.68 15.95
CA ASP A 63 2.76 7.81 16.87
C ASP A 63 1.37 8.40 17.15
N GLU A 64 0.84 8.11 18.34
CA GLU A 64 -0.47 8.56 18.77
C GLU A 64 -0.58 10.09 18.88
N ARG A 65 0.50 10.78 19.30
CA ARG A 65 0.49 12.23 19.52
C ARG A 65 0.33 12.97 18.19
N ARG A 66 0.97 12.46 17.15
CA ARG A 66 0.90 13.03 15.80
C ARG A 66 -0.16 12.37 14.92
N ARG A 67 -0.75 11.26 15.38
CA ARG A 67 -1.63 10.37 14.61
C ARG A 67 -0.96 9.89 13.32
N GLN A 68 0.33 9.60 13.38
CA GLN A 68 1.12 9.21 12.22
C GLN A 68 1.43 7.71 12.26
N MET A 69 1.11 7.02 11.17
CA MET A 69 1.44 5.62 10.95
C MET A 69 2.60 5.53 9.96
N GLY A 70 3.79 5.21 10.46
CA GLY A 70 4.95 4.89 9.64
C GLY A 70 4.83 3.48 9.08
N ILE A 71 5.07 3.33 7.77
CA ILE A 71 4.97 2.04 7.08
C ILE A 71 6.36 1.59 6.62
N GLY A 72 6.76 0.41 7.09
CA GLY A 72 7.86 -0.36 6.52
C GLY A 72 7.36 -1.28 5.40
N ILE A 73 8.28 -1.68 4.54
CA ILE A 73 8.06 -2.73 3.53
C ILE A 73 9.09 -3.81 3.80
N ASP A 74 8.64 -5.01 4.12
CA ASP A 74 9.48 -6.17 4.37
C ASP A 74 9.42 -7.17 3.23
N ASP A 75 8.22 -7.36 2.70
CA ASP A 75 7.92 -8.33 1.68
C ASP A 75 7.21 -7.71 0.48
N VAL A 76 7.62 -8.16 -0.70
CA VAL A 76 6.98 -7.82 -1.98
C VAL A 76 6.43 -9.10 -2.59
N PHE A 77 5.16 -9.07 -2.97
CA PHE A 77 4.45 -10.18 -3.58
C PHE A 77 3.96 -9.79 -4.97
N LEU A 78 4.15 -10.67 -5.95
CA LEU A 78 3.52 -10.59 -7.26
C LEU A 78 2.64 -11.82 -7.47
N PHE A 79 1.37 -11.60 -7.80
CA PHE A 79 0.40 -12.68 -7.97
C PHE A 79 0.42 -13.68 -6.80
N SER A 80 0.36 -13.16 -5.57
CA SER A 80 0.51 -13.90 -4.30
C SER A 80 1.88 -14.53 -4.00
N SER A 81 2.82 -14.56 -4.95
CA SER A 81 4.15 -15.14 -4.76
C SER A 81 5.10 -14.14 -4.14
N ASN A 82 5.77 -14.50 -3.04
CA ASN A 82 6.82 -13.65 -2.44
C ASN A 82 8.02 -13.57 -3.41
N VAL A 83 8.27 -12.36 -3.91
CA VAL A 83 9.36 -12.05 -4.84
C VAL A 83 10.42 -11.15 -4.22
N THR A 84 10.38 -10.91 -2.90
CA THR A 84 11.27 -9.98 -2.18
C THR A 84 12.73 -10.14 -2.58
N LYS A 85 13.22 -11.39 -2.65
CA LYS A 85 14.63 -11.71 -3.00
C LYS A 85 15.01 -11.36 -4.44
N PHE A 86 14.04 -11.21 -5.32
CA PHE A 86 14.21 -10.92 -6.73
C PHE A 86 13.98 -9.44 -7.06
N VAL A 87 13.61 -8.62 -6.06
CA VAL A 87 13.40 -7.18 -6.26
C VAL A 87 14.75 -6.53 -6.61
N PRO A 88 14.87 -5.85 -7.77
CA PRO A 88 16.09 -5.15 -8.14
C PRO A 88 16.47 -4.09 -7.10
N ARG A 89 17.77 -3.91 -6.86
CA ARG A 89 18.28 -3.01 -5.82
C ARG A 89 17.75 -1.58 -5.92
N PHE A 90 17.69 -1.01 -7.13
CA PHE A 90 17.18 0.35 -7.32
C PHE A 90 15.70 0.49 -6.91
N MET A 91 14.88 -0.55 -7.12
CA MET A 91 13.49 -0.58 -6.67
C MET A 91 13.41 -0.73 -5.15
N ALA A 92 14.20 -1.65 -4.60
CA ALA A 92 14.30 -1.88 -3.16
C ALA A 92 14.69 -0.59 -2.41
N ASP A 93 15.71 0.11 -2.90
CA ASP A 93 16.18 1.38 -2.33
C ASP A 93 15.10 2.47 -2.43
N GLY A 94 14.44 2.57 -3.59
CA GLY A 94 13.39 3.57 -3.85
C GLY A 94 12.14 3.41 -3.00
N MET A 95 11.80 2.18 -2.58
CA MET A 95 10.68 1.91 -1.68
C MET A 95 11.08 1.76 -0.21
N GLY A 96 12.38 1.76 0.11
CA GLY A 96 12.87 1.51 1.46
C GLY A 96 12.62 0.08 1.94
N LEU A 97 12.76 -0.91 1.04
CA LEU A 97 12.59 -2.33 1.36
C LEU A 97 13.57 -2.75 2.47
N GLY A 98 13.04 -3.37 3.53
CA GLY A 98 13.77 -3.81 4.71
C GLY A 98 14.14 -2.70 5.70
N LYS A 99 13.82 -1.43 5.40
CA LYS A 99 14.15 -0.30 6.30
C LYS A 99 13.18 -0.20 7.48
N ARG A 100 13.67 0.39 8.55
CA ARG A 100 12.98 0.64 9.82
C ARG A 100 13.01 2.13 10.17
N PRO A 101 12.15 2.62 11.09
CA PRO A 101 12.15 4.02 11.51
C PRO A 101 13.55 4.56 11.83
N GLU A 102 14.37 3.77 12.52
CA GLU A 102 15.75 4.08 12.89
C GLU A 102 16.67 4.32 11.69
N ASP A 103 16.44 3.65 10.55
CA ASP A 103 17.24 3.82 9.33
C ASP A 103 16.96 5.16 8.61
N PHE A 104 15.89 5.86 8.98
CA PHE A 104 15.54 7.17 8.43
C PHE A 104 16.02 8.31 9.33
N ILE A 105 16.50 8.04 10.54
CA ILE A 105 17.01 9.05 11.46
C ILE A 105 18.36 9.56 10.93
N GLY A 106 18.43 10.86 10.59
CA GLY A 106 19.65 11.48 10.03
C GLY A 106 19.86 11.27 8.53
N GLY A 107 18.94 10.55 7.86
CA GLY A 107 18.94 10.41 6.41
C GLY A 107 18.33 11.62 5.69
N SER A 108 18.55 11.73 4.38
CA SER A 108 17.93 12.75 3.52
C SER A 108 16.45 12.45 3.20
N THR A 109 16.01 11.22 3.44
CA THR A 109 14.64 10.74 3.19
C THR A 109 13.93 10.40 4.49
N LYS A 110 12.65 10.78 4.61
CA LYS A 110 11.79 10.40 5.73
C LYS A 110 11.13 9.05 5.49
N MET A 111 10.76 8.38 6.57
CA MET A 111 9.91 7.20 6.51
C MET A 111 8.58 7.55 5.85
N PRO A 112 8.03 6.69 4.98
CA PRO A 112 6.66 6.85 4.48
C PRO A 112 5.67 6.80 5.65
N GLU A 113 4.85 7.85 5.77
CA GLU A 113 3.88 7.99 6.84
C GLU A 113 2.49 8.35 6.30
N PHE A 114 1.46 7.79 6.93
CA PHE A 114 0.09 8.29 6.82
C PHE A 114 -0.30 9.02 8.10
N THR A 115 -0.84 10.22 7.96
CA THR A 115 -1.56 10.87 9.06
C THR A 115 -2.99 10.33 9.09
N MET A 116 -3.32 9.58 10.14
CA MET A 116 -4.64 9.02 10.34
C MET A 116 -5.63 10.12 10.70
N ILE A 117 -6.69 10.26 9.90
CA ILE A 117 -7.75 11.26 10.11
C ILE A 117 -8.87 10.64 10.94
N GLY A 118 -9.29 9.43 10.58
CA GLY A 118 -10.33 8.70 11.30
C GLY A 118 -10.47 7.26 10.81
N ALA A 119 -11.01 6.40 11.66
CA ALA A 119 -11.31 5.01 11.34
C ALA A 119 -12.64 4.61 11.98
N SER A 120 -13.37 3.76 11.28
CA SER A 120 -14.62 3.14 11.73
C SER A 120 -14.63 1.68 11.28
N GLU A 121 -15.64 0.93 11.70
CA GLU A 121 -15.84 -0.44 11.24
C GLU A 121 -16.07 -0.57 9.73
N LYS A 122 -16.42 0.52 9.04
CA LYS A 122 -16.77 0.53 7.61
C LYS A 122 -15.72 1.19 6.73
N ALA A 123 -14.93 2.11 7.27
CA ALA A 123 -14.00 2.91 6.49
C ALA A 123 -12.84 3.46 7.32
N MET A 124 -11.73 3.69 6.64
CA MET A 124 -10.53 4.33 7.17
C MET A 124 -10.15 5.51 6.27
N VAL A 125 -9.79 6.63 6.89
CA VAL A 125 -9.39 7.85 6.20
C VAL A 125 -8.02 8.28 6.73
N ALA A 126 -7.08 8.48 5.81
CA ALA A 126 -5.77 9.01 6.14
C ALA A 126 -5.29 10.01 5.08
N ARG A 127 -4.23 10.72 5.41
CA ARG A 127 -3.53 11.63 4.50
C ARG A 127 -2.09 11.17 4.30
N GLY A 128 -1.67 11.02 3.05
CA GLY A 128 -0.27 10.73 2.72
C GLY A 128 0.61 11.97 2.84
N GLY A 129 1.93 11.77 2.92
CA GLY A 129 2.92 12.85 3.05
C GLY A 129 2.91 13.91 1.94
N SER A 130 2.42 13.58 0.74
CA SER A 130 2.22 14.54 -0.37
C SER A 130 0.93 15.36 -0.28
N GLY A 131 0.12 15.14 0.77
CA GLY A 131 -1.12 15.85 1.03
C GLY A 131 -2.38 15.19 0.46
N GLY A 132 -2.27 14.11 -0.31
CA GLY A 132 -3.41 13.36 -0.82
C GLY A 132 -4.18 12.63 0.27
N ILE A 133 -5.51 12.59 0.14
CA ILE A 133 -6.39 11.85 1.05
C ILE A 133 -6.60 10.44 0.50
N ALA A 134 -6.36 9.45 1.35
CA ALA A 134 -6.69 8.06 1.10
C ALA A 134 -7.94 7.72 1.90
N ILE A 135 -9.00 7.35 1.19
CA ILE A 135 -10.23 6.80 1.78
C ILE A 135 -10.28 5.34 1.38
N TRP A 136 -10.31 4.48 2.38
CA TRP A 136 -10.53 3.08 2.16
C TRP A 136 -11.88 2.64 2.75
N THR A 137 -12.68 1.88 2.00
CA THR A 137 -13.90 1.20 2.50
C THR A 137 -13.66 -0.28 2.77
N ARG A 138 -14.24 -0.84 3.84
CA ARG A 138 -14.01 -2.22 4.25
C ARG A 138 -14.49 -3.19 3.15
N LEU A 139 -13.64 -4.16 2.80
CA LEU A 139 -14.00 -5.28 1.95
C LEU A 139 -14.75 -6.32 2.76
N GLU A 140 -15.80 -6.89 2.16
CA GLU A 140 -16.57 -8.00 2.74
C GLU A 140 -15.77 -9.30 2.79
N LYS A 141 -14.84 -9.46 1.85
CA LYS A 141 -13.99 -10.65 1.71
C LYS A 141 -12.58 -10.39 2.23
N ASP A 142 -12.06 -11.38 2.94
CA ASP A 142 -10.64 -11.47 3.27
C ASP A 142 -9.80 -11.80 2.02
N ILE A 143 -8.97 -10.85 1.56
CA ILE A 143 -8.10 -10.99 0.39
C ILE A 143 -6.68 -11.44 0.75
N ARG A 144 -6.34 -11.62 2.04
CA ARG A 144 -5.00 -12.09 2.45
C ARG A 144 -4.57 -13.38 1.73
N PRO A 145 -5.45 -14.38 1.54
CA PRO A 145 -5.10 -15.58 0.79
C PRO A 145 -4.76 -15.31 -0.68
N ALA A 146 -5.35 -14.28 -1.29
CA ALA A 146 -5.05 -13.88 -2.66
C ALA A 146 -3.83 -12.95 -2.76
N ALA A 147 -3.53 -12.21 -1.69
CA ALA A 147 -2.44 -11.24 -1.65
C ALA A 147 -1.08 -11.85 -1.25
N TYR A 148 -1.08 -12.84 -0.35
CA TYR A 148 0.11 -13.28 0.38
C TYR A 148 0.26 -14.80 0.48
N ARG A 149 -0.37 -15.56 -0.43
CA ARG A 149 -0.33 -17.03 -0.39
C ARG A 149 1.13 -17.48 -0.26
N LYS A 150 1.48 -18.06 0.89
CA LYS A 150 2.78 -18.73 1.01
C LYS A 150 2.81 -19.84 -0.03
N LYS A 151 3.98 -20.04 -0.64
CA LYS A 151 4.25 -21.28 -1.35
C LYS A 151 3.92 -22.40 -0.36
N ASP A 152 2.86 -23.17 -0.62
CA ASP A 152 2.71 -24.47 0.00
C ASP A 152 4.05 -25.17 -0.23
N SER A 153 4.67 -25.62 0.86
CA SER A 153 5.97 -26.30 0.84
C SER A 153 5.96 -27.39 -0.22
N MET A 154 6.58 -27.09 -1.37
CA MET A 154 7.04 -28.06 -2.37
C MET A 154 8.43 -28.49 -1.98
#